data_AF-A0A918GK71-F1
#
_entry.id   AF-A0A918GK71-F1
#
_cell.length_a   1.000
_cell.length_b   1.000
_cell.length_c   1.000
_cell.angle_alpha   90.00
_cell.angle_beta   90.00
_cell.angle_gamma   90.00
#
_symmetry.space_group_name_H-M   'P 1'
#
loop_
_entity.id
_entity.type
_entity.pdbx_description
1 polymer ?
#
loop_
_entity_poly.entity_id
_entity_poly.type
_entity_poly.pdbx_seq_one_letter_code
_entity_poly.pdbx_strand_id
1 'polypeptide(L)'
;MLERRPDGIDGSGAFMQKNTPDHYPDRVRRVELPKEGGTVRHTVCDDTATLLYLADQAALTLHRWLSRADRPDRPDRMVFDLDPGTDDFETVREAARLLGELLDSLRLPSAPMTTGSRGLHVVVPLRRGPDFDEVRDFAHHVAGTLAAAHPGRFTTAARKKDRGDRLYLDVQRNGYAQTAVAPWTVRAAPGAPVAAPFAWEQLDDPALHARRWTVADAVEQARTDPWEGLLSRPRALGPARRRLAALSGRPV
;
A
#
# COMPACT_ATOMS: atom_id res chain seq x y z
N MET A 1 -11.04 -2.26 -5.76
CA MET A 1 -12.06 -2.44 -4.72
C MET A 1 -12.43 -1.06 -4.20
N LEU A 2 -13.70 -0.80 -3.96
CA LEU A 2 -14.20 0.51 -3.53
C LEU A 2 -14.82 0.37 -2.15
N GLU A 3 -14.46 1.24 -1.22
CA GLU A 3 -15.25 1.49 -0.03
C GLU A 3 -16.30 2.53 -0.37
N ARG A 4 -17.57 2.13 -0.37
CA ARG A 4 -18.70 3.00 -0.67
C ARG A 4 -19.41 3.43 0.60
N ARG A 5 -19.77 4.71 0.68
CA ARG A 5 -20.45 5.36 1.81
C ARG A 5 -21.63 6.21 1.30
N PRO A 6 -22.69 5.58 0.76
CA PRO A 6 -23.85 6.29 0.20
C PRO A 6 -24.54 7.22 1.22
N ASP A 7 -24.54 6.84 2.49
CA ASP A 7 -25.17 7.60 3.59
C ASP A 7 -24.16 8.45 4.39
N GLY A 8 -22.98 8.71 3.83
CA GLY A 8 -21.89 9.42 4.51
C GLY A 8 -21.08 8.55 5.49
N ILE A 9 -20.13 9.16 6.21
CA ILE A 9 -19.17 8.42 7.05
C ILE A 9 -19.80 7.85 8.34
N ASP A 10 -20.88 8.45 8.83
CA ASP A 10 -21.61 8.03 10.03
C ASP A 10 -22.83 7.15 9.72
N GLY A 11 -23.16 7.00 8.43
CA GLY A 11 -24.29 6.20 7.97
C GLY A 11 -24.02 4.69 7.97
N SER A 12 -25.09 3.89 8.04
CA SER A 12 -25.03 2.43 8.12
C SER A 12 -24.80 1.73 6.77
N GLY A 13 -25.05 2.41 5.63
CA GLY A 13 -24.91 1.85 4.29
C GLY A 13 -23.48 1.63 3.80
N ALA A 14 -22.50 1.51 4.68
CA ALA A 14 -21.10 1.30 4.30
C ALA A 14 -20.84 -0.12 3.76
N PHE A 15 -20.19 -0.23 2.60
CA PHE A 15 -19.81 -1.55 2.07
C PHE A 15 -18.59 -1.53 1.16
N MET A 16 -17.97 -2.71 1.02
CA MET A 16 -16.84 -2.94 0.12
C MET A 16 -17.31 -3.56 -1.19
N GLN A 17 -17.14 -2.84 -2.29
CA GLN A 17 -17.47 -3.31 -3.63
C GLN A 17 -16.23 -3.83 -4.35
N LYS A 18 -16.19 -5.15 -4.60
CA LYS A 18 -15.18 -5.79 -5.45
C LYS A 18 -15.68 -6.04 -6.87
N ASN A 19 -16.92 -6.53 -6.99
CA ASN A 19 -17.58 -6.83 -8.25
C ASN A 19 -18.23 -5.56 -8.83
N THR A 20 -17.96 -5.26 -10.10
CA THR A 20 -18.56 -4.14 -10.81
C THR A 20 -20.03 -4.44 -11.12
N PRO A 21 -20.98 -3.58 -10.70
CA PRO A 21 -22.39 -3.75 -11.02
C PRO A 21 -22.67 -3.66 -12.52
N ASP A 22 -23.67 -4.40 -13.00
CA ASP A 22 -24.02 -4.42 -14.43
C ASP A 22 -24.54 -3.08 -14.94
N HIS A 23 -25.19 -2.28 -14.07
CA HIS A 23 -25.73 -0.96 -14.40
C HIS A 23 -24.65 0.13 -14.58
N TYR A 24 -23.38 -0.16 -14.30
CA TYR A 24 -22.31 0.80 -14.61
C TYR A 24 -22.30 1.05 -16.13
N PRO A 25 -21.96 2.26 -16.60
CA PRO A 25 -21.85 2.54 -18.03
C PRO A 25 -20.81 1.67 -18.74
N ASP A 26 -21.00 1.41 -20.03
CA ASP A 26 -20.06 0.62 -20.85
C ASP A 26 -18.67 1.26 -20.96
N ARG A 27 -18.59 2.59 -20.88
CA ARG A 27 -17.33 3.34 -20.83
C ARG A 27 -16.45 2.96 -19.63
N VAL A 28 -17.05 2.45 -18.54
CA VAL A 28 -16.28 2.00 -17.37
C VAL A 28 -15.69 0.65 -17.70
N ARG A 29 -14.38 0.63 -17.98
CA ARG A 29 -13.64 -0.58 -18.30
C ARG A 29 -13.69 -1.60 -17.16
N ARG A 30 -13.85 -2.86 -17.54
CA ARG A 30 -13.98 -4.01 -16.62
C ARG A 30 -13.01 -5.10 -17.02
N VAL A 31 -12.46 -5.81 -16.05
CA VAL A 31 -11.69 -7.03 -16.28
C VAL A 31 -12.19 -8.12 -15.35
N GLU A 32 -12.49 -9.28 -15.93
CA GLU A 32 -12.93 -10.45 -15.18
C GLU A 32 -11.73 -11.28 -14.77
N LEU A 33 -11.59 -11.54 -13.47
CA LEU A 33 -10.48 -12.29 -12.89
C LEU A 33 -10.99 -13.51 -12.12
N PRO A 34 -10.23 -14.61 -12.11
CA PRO A 34 -10.59 -15.80 -11.35
C PRO A 34 -10.50 -15.55 -9.85
N LYS A 35 -11.41 -16.18 -9.11
CA LYS A 35 -11.40 -16.36 -7.65
C LYS A 35 -11.72 -17.82 -7.32
N GLU A 36 -11.57 -18.19 -6.06
CA GLU A 36 -12.08 -19.47 -5.58
C GLU A 36 -13.59 -19.58 -5.87
N GLY A 37 -13.98 -20.65 -6.58
CA GLY A 37 -15.38 -20.92 -6.92
C GLY A 37 -16.03 -19.97 -7.94
N GLY A 38 -15.26 -19.22 -8.74
CA GLY A 38 -15.83 -18.44 -9.86
C GLY A 38 -14.96 -17.28 -10.33
N THR A 39 -15.60 -16.21 -10.79
CA THR A 39 -14.91 -14.99 -11.24
C THR A 39 -15.43 -13.75 -10.52
N VAL A 40 -14.67 -12.66 -10.59
CA VAL A 40 -15.09 -11.33 -10.15
C VAL A 40 -14.78 -10.36 -11.27
N ARG A 41 -15.77 -9.51 -11.60
CA ARG A 41 -15.57 -8.42 -12.55
C ARG A 41 -15.05 -7.20 -11.81
N HIS A 42 -13.83 -6.79 -12.08
CA HIS A 42 -13.21 -5.63 -11.44
C HIS A 42 -13.28 -4.39 -12.33
N THR A 43 -13.58 -3.25 -11.72
CA THR A 43 -13.49 -1.95 -12.39
C THR A 43 -12.01 -1.58 -12.58
N VAL A 44 -11.66 -1.21 -13.81
CA VAL A 44 -10.39 -0.56 -14.13
C VAL A 44 -10.65 0.93 -14.21
N CYS A 45 -9.97 1.70 -13.36
CA CYS A 45 -10.03 3.16 -13.36
C CYS A 45 -8.76 3.69 -14.04
N ASP A 46 -8.81 3.87 -15.36
CA ASP A 46 -7.69 4.31 -16.20
C ASP A 46 -7.90 5.70 -16.83
N ASP A 47 -9.00 6.39 -16.50
CA ASP A 47 -9.25 7.77 -16.89
C ASP A 47 -9.96 8.60 -15.80
N THR A 48 -9.96 9.93 -15.99
CA THR A 48 -10.58 10.90 -15.07
C THR A 48 -12.11 10.75 -15.02
N ALA A 49 -12.76 10.45 -16.14
CA ALA A 49 -14.21 10.33 -16.21
C ALA A 49 -14.73 9.16 -15.36
N THR A 50 -14.02 8.04 -15.37
CA THR A 50 -14.27 6.87 -14.54
C THR A 50 -14.01 7.19 -13.08
N LEU A 51 -12.92 7.90 -12.75
CA LEU A 51 -12.66 8.31 -11.37
C LEU A 51 -13.80 9.18 -10.81
N LEU A 52 -14.23 10.19 -11.57
CA LEU A 52 -15.36 11.06 -11.21
C LEU A 52 -16.66 10.28 -11.06
N TYR A 53 -16.92 9.34 -11.98
CA TYR A 53 -18.08 8.47 -11.89
C TYR A 53 -18.04 7.60 -10.62
N LEU A 54 -16.89 7.03 -10.25
CA LEU A 54 -16.77 6.25 -9.02
C LEU A 54 -17.04 7.08 -7.77
N ALA A 55 -16.60 8.34 -7.75
CA ALA A 55 -16.92 9.28 -6.68
C ALA A 55 -18.42 9.57 -6.59
N ASP A 56 -19.09 9.77 -7.74
CA ASP A 56 -20.55 9.91 -7.84
C ASP A 56 -21.31 8.67 -7.34
N GLN A 57 -20.70 7.48 -7.48
CA GLN A 57 -21.20 6.25 -6.87
C GLN A 57 -20.90 6.15 -5.35
N ALA A 58 -20.61 7.26 -4.68
CA ALA A 58 -20.28 7.35 -3.26
C ALA A 58 -19.04 6.52 -2.84
N ALA A 59 -18.10 6.27 -3.76
CA ALA A 59 -16.82 5.66 -3.40
C ALA A 59 -15.91 6.71 -2.76
N LEU A 60 -15.59 6.53 -1.48
CA LEU A 60 -14.66 7.42 -0.77
C LEU A 60 -13.23 6.88 -0.80
N THR A 61 -13.05 5.59 -0.51
CA THR A 61 -11.74 4.95 -0.49
C THR A 61 -11.59 4.00 -1.66
N LEU A 62 -10.60 4.25 -2.52
CA LEU A 62 -10.22 3.36 -3.61
C LEU A 62 -9.05 2.49 -3.16
N HIS A 63 -9.20 1.19 -3.33
CA HIS A 63 -8.14 0.21 -3.13
C HIS A 63 -7.75 -0.41 -4.47
N ARG A 64 -6.44 -0.36 -4.77
CA ARG A 64 -5.87 -0.88 -6.02
C ARG A 64 -5.18 -2.21 -5.80
N TRP A 65 -5.21 -3.04 -6.84
CA TRP A 65 -4.35 -4.22 -6.93
C TRP A 65 -2.87 -3.79 -7.01
N LEU A 66 -1.97 -4.72 -6.69
CA LEU A 66 -0.52 -4.51 -6.85
C LEU A 66 0.01 -4.98 -8.21
N SER A 67 -0.88 -5.34 -9.13
CA SER A 67 -0.61 -5.71 -10.52
C SER A 67 -1.48 -4.88 -11.46
N ARG A 68 -1.20 -4.99 -12.77
CA ARG A 68 -1.99 -4.38 -13.83
C ARG A 68 -2.91 -5.40 -14.48
N ALA A 69 -3.99 -4.92 -15.07
CA ALA A 69 -5.04 -5.76 -15.61
C ALA A 69 -4.61 -6.65 -16.80
N ASP A 70 -3.55 -6.27 -17.52
CA ASP A 70 -2.99 -7.06 -18.63
C ASP A 70 -2.17 -8.28 -18.15
N ARG A 71 -1.60 -8.23 -16.95
CA ARG A 71 -0.86 -9.33 -16.31
C ARG A 71 -1.19 -9.38 -14.82
N PRO A 72 -2.40 -9.82 -14.47
CA PRO A 72 -2.91 -9.71 -13.11
C PRO A 72 -2.18 -10.59 -12.11
N ASP A 73 -1.47 -11.63 -12.56
CA ASP A 73 -0.64 -12.55 -11.77
C ASP A 73 0.79 -12.03 -11.53
N ARG A 74 1.19 -10.93 -12.19
CA ARG A 74 2.53 -10.36 -12.12
C ARG A 74 2.50 -8.98 -11.47
N PRO A 75 2.71 -8.89 -10.14
CA PRO A 75 2.77 -7.61 -9.47
C PRO A 75 3.84 -6.69 -10.07
N ASP A 76 3.51 -5.41 -10.19
CA ASP A 76 4.42 -4.34 -10.61
C ASP A 76 4.82 -3.45 -9.43
N ARG A 77 4.43 -3.83 -8.21
CA ARG A 77 4.82 -3.19 -6.96
C ARG A 77 4.72 -4.14 -5.78
N MET A 78 5.48 -3.84 -4.74
CA MET A 78 5.43 -4.44 -3.42
C MET A 78 5.12 -3.37 -2.39
N VAL A 79 4.38 -3.71 -1.34
CA VAL A 79 3.94 -2.78 -0.29
C VAL A 79 4.28 -3.34 1.08
N PHE A 80 4.87 -2.52 1.93
CA PHE A 80 4.98 -2.76 3.37
C PHE A 80 3.98 -1.85 4.09
N ASP A 81 3.09 -2.43 4.88
CA ASP A 81 2.06 -1.73 5.65
C ASP A 81 2.52 -1.66 7.11
N LEU A 82 2.90 -0.46 7.55
CA LEU A 82 3.48 -0.17 8.86
C LEU A 82 2.37 0.34 9.77
N ASP A 83 1.66 -0.58 10.43
CA ASP A 83 0.53 -0.27 11.31
C ASP A 83 0.99 -0.31 12.77
N PRO A 84 0.80 0.78 13.54
CA PRO A 84 1.22 0.80 14.93
C PRO A 84 0.38 -0.15 15.80
N GLY A 85 1.04 -0.78 16.77
CA GLY A 85 0.37 -1.56 17.83
C GLY A 85 -0.23 -0.69 18.93
N THR A 86 0.27 0.54 19.05
CA THR A 86 -0.05 1.56 20.07
C THR A 86 -0.34 2.90 19.39
N ASP A 87 -0.51 3.99 20.15
CA ASP A 87 -0.66 5.34 19.58
C ASP A 87 0.69 6.04 19.31
N ASP A 88 1.81 5.34 19.45
CA ASP A 88 3.15 5.90 19.19
C ASP A 88 3.48 5.91 17.69
N PHE A 89 3.40 7.09 17.09
CA PHE A 89 3.75 7.31 15.70
C PHE A 89 5.26 7.53 15.46
N GLU A 90 6.06 7.79 16.51
CA GLU A 90 7.52 7.82 16.38
C GLU A 90 8.04 6.46 15.92
N THR A 91 7.62 5.39 16.59
CA THR A 91 7.97 4.02 16.19
C THR A 91 7.62 3.72 14.72
N VAL A 92 6.52 4.28 14.19
CA VAL A 92 6.13 4.13 12.77
C VAL A 92 7.10 4.85 11.83
N ARG A 93 7.50 6.09 12.15
CA ARG A 93 8.45 6.87 11.34
C ARG A 93 9.83 6.24 11.35
N GLU A 94 10.29 5.77 12.50
CA GLU A 94 11.56 5.06 12.61
C GLU A 94 11.55 3.74 11.84
N ALA A 95 10.47 2.95 11.93
CA ALA A 95 10.30 1.74 11.12
C ALA A 95 10.36 2.04 9.62
N ALA A 96 9.71 3.12 9.18
CA ALA A 96 9.73 3.55 7.78
C ALA A 96 11.15 3.93 7.33
N ARG A 97 11.87 4.72 8.14
CA ARG A 97 13.25 5.15 7.85
C ARG A 97 14.20 3.96 7.71
N LEU A 98 14.20 3.05 8.69
CA LEU A 98 15.05 1.85 8.67
C LEU A 98 14.69 0.89 7.53
N LEU A 99 13.40 0.77 7.20
CA LEU A 99 12.96 0.00 6.04
C LEU A 99 13.43 0.63 4.73
N GLY A 100 13.35 1.96 4.59
CA GLY A 100 13.89 2.70 3.45
C GLY A 100 15.39 2.46 3.26
N GLU A 101 16.18 2.61 4.33
CA GLU A 101 17.62 2.34 4.35
C GLU A 101 17.95 0.89 3.93
N LEU A 102 17.20 -0.08 4.47
CA LEU A 102 17.35 -1.47 4.07
C LEU A 102 17.05 -1.66 2.58
N LEU A 103 15.94 -1.12 2.06
CA LEU A 103 15.59 -1.21 0.65
C LEU A 103 16.64 -0.55 -0.27
N ASP A 104 17.22 0.57 0.16
CA ASP A 104 18.29 1.26 -0.55
C ASP A 104 19.58 0.42 -0.63
N SER A 105 19.93 -0.28 0.46
CA SER A 105 21.04 -1.25 0.47
C SER A 105 20.81 -2.41 -0.52
N LEU A 106 19.54 -2.78 -0.72
CA LEU A 106 19.12 -3.80 -1.69
C LEU A 106 19.00 -3.24 -3.12
N ARG A 107 19.24 -1.94 -3.32
CA ARG A 107 19.08 -1.20 -4.58
C ARG A 107 17.65 -1.25 -5.12
N LEU A 108 16.67 -1.21 -4.21
CA LEU A 108 15.25 -1.14 -4.53
C LEU A 108 14.74 0.28 -4.26
N PRO A 109 14.45 1.09 -5.29
CA PRO A 109 13.78 2.37 -5.12
C PRO A 109 12.49 2.18 -4.35
N SER A 110 12.24 3.04 -3.37
CA SER A 110 11.04 2.98 -2.55
C SER A 110 10.60 4.38 -2.16
N ALA A 111 9.32 4.53 -1.84
CA ALA A 111 8.80 5.79 -1.33
C ALA A 111 7.67 5.57 -0.32
N PRO A 112 7.55 6.44 0.69
CA PRO A 112 6.52 6.32 1.70
C PRO A 112 5.25 7.08 1.30
N MET A 113 4.14 6.71 1.94
CA MET A 113 2.89 7.46 1.91
C MET A 113 2.14 7.28 3.22
N THR A 114 1.40 8.30 3.65
CA THR A 114 0.44 8.11 4.73
C THR A 114 -0.69 7.22 4.25
N THR A 115 -1.23 6.41 5.15
CA THR A 115 -2.42 5.62 4.82
C THR A 115 -3.70 6.44 4.87
N GLY A 116 -3.70 7.60 5.56
CA GLY A 116 -4.91 8.32 5.96
C GLY A 116 -5.67 7.62 7.10
N SER A 117 -5.09 6.57 7.71
CA SER A 117 -5.71 5.82 8.82
C SER A 117 -4.83 5.87 10.08
N ARG A 118 -3.98 4.86 10.31
CA ARG A 118 -3.13 4.79 11.53
C ARG A 118 -1.64 4.67 11.23
N GLY A 119 -1.30 4.14 10.05
CA GLY A 119 0.08 3.80 9.69
C GLY A 119 0.59 4.48 8.43
N LEU A 120 1.76 4.00 8.00
CA LEU A 120 2.41 4.36 6.74
C LEU A 120 2.45 3.15 5.80
N HIS A 121 2.43 3.41 4.50
CA HIS A 121 2.85 2.43 3.51
C HIS A 121 4.21 2.81 2.95
N VAL A 122 5.08 1.83 2.73
CA VAL A 122 6.28 1.97 1.89
C VAL A 122 6.09 1.15 0.63
N VAL A 123 6.19 1.80 -0.54
CA VAL A 123 5.89 1.21 -1.84
C VAL A 123 7.17 1.06 -2.66
N VAL A 124 7.37 -0.13 -3.23
CA VAL A 124 8.52 -0.49 -4.05
C VAL A 124 8.04 -0.87 -5.45
N PRO A 125 8.31 -0.09 -6.52
CA PRO A 125 8.00 -0.48 -7.89
C PRO A 125 8.87 -1.66 -8.35
N LEU A 126 8.24 -2.64 -9.00
CA LEU A 126 8.87 -3.87 -9.45
C LEU A 126 8.76 -4.03 -10.96
N ARG A 127 9.81 -4.60 -11.57
CA ARG A 127 9.70 -5.11 -12.93
C ARG A 127 8.82 -6.37 -12.90
N ARG A 128 7.71 -6.33 -13.63
CA ARG A 128 6.77 -7.47 -13.76
C ARG A 128 7.50 -8.71 -14.27
N GLY A 129 7.49 -9.77 -13.48
CA GLY A 129 8.27 -10.98 -13.70
C GLY A 129 7.96 -12.03 -12.63
N PRO A 130 8.29 -11.76 -11.35
CA PRO A 130 7.88 -12.64 -10.26
C PRO A 130 6.35 -12.64 -10.09
N ASP A 131 5.82 -13.73 -9.55
CA ASP A 131 4.43 -13.79 -9.08
C ASP A 131 4.27 -13.21 -7.65
N PHE A 132 3.04 -13.22 -7.14
CA PHE A 132 2.73 -12.72 -5.81
C PHE A 132 3.38 -13.53 -4.68
N ASP A 133 3.49 -14.85 -4.80
CA ASP A 133 4.10 -15.66 -3.75
C ASP A 133 5.59 -15.36 -3.64
N GLU A 134 6.29 -15.26 -4.78
CA GLU A 134 7.68 -14.82 -4.83
C GLU A 134 7.85 -13.43 -4.20
N VAL A 135 7.00 -12.45 -4.55
CA VAL A 135 7.08 -11.09 -3.99
C VAL A 135 6.80 -11.10 -2.49
N ARG A 136 5.77 -11.81 -2.03
CA ARG A 136 5.41 -11.90 -0.61
C ARG A 136 6.52 -12.55 0.21
N ASP A 137 7.12 -13.62 -0.29
CA ASP A 137 8.22 -14.30 0.40
C ASP A 137 9.45 -13.39 0.52
N PHE A 138 9.76 -12.63 -0.52
CA PHE A 138 10.81 -11.62 -0.44
C PHE A 138 10.48 -10.52 0.58
N ALA A 139 9.25 -9.99 0.56
CA ALA A 139 8.79 -8.99 1.53
C ALA A 139 8.91 -9.52 2.96
N HIS A 140 8.53 -10.78 3.20
CA HIS A 140 8.70 -11.44 4.50
C HIS A 140 10.17 -11.51 4.94
N HIS A 141 11.09 -11.83 4.03
CA HIS A 141 12.52 -11.85 4.36
C HIS A 141 13.08 -10.46 4.68
N VAL A 142 12.66 -9.41 3.95
CA VAL A 142 13.04 -8.02 4.24
C VAL A 142 12.51 -7.60 5.62
N ALA A 143 11.20 -7.78 5.86
CA ALA A 143 10.57 -7.43 7.13
C ALA A 143 11.15 -8.25 8.29
N GLY A 144 11.43 -9.53 8.08
CA GLY A 144 12.05 -10.41 9.07
C GLY A 144 13.49 -10.01 9.40
N THR A 145 14.27 -9.55 8.41
CA THR A 145 15.62 -9.02 8.63
C THR A 145 15.58 -7.78 9.52
N LEU A 146 14.67 -6.85 9.21
CA LEU A 146 14.49 -5.64 10.02
C LEU A 146 13.99 -5.97 11.45
N ALA A 147 13.04 -6.89 11.58
CA ALA A 147 12.54 -7.33 12.88
C ALA A 147 13.61 -8.06 13.71
N ALA A 148 14.48 -8.85 13.09
CA ALA A 148 15.57 -9.53 13.78
C ALA A 148 16.65 -8.55 14.27
N ALA A 149 16.88 -7.45 13.55
CA ALA A 149 17.79 -6.39 13.98
C ALA A 149 17.23 -5.55 15.15
N HIS A 150 15.89 -5.47 15.27
CA HIS A 150 15.20 -4.69 16.32
C HIS A 150 14.06 -5.47 17.01
N PRO A 151 14.34 -6.61 17.66
CA PRO A 151 13.33 -7.57 18.10
C PRO A 151 12.41 -7.07 19.23
N GLY A 152 12.84 -6.04 19.96
CA GLY A 152 12.05 -5.35 20.99
C GLY A 152 11.09 -4.29 20.43
N ARG A 153 11.22 -3.92 19.15
CA ARG A 153 10.45 -2.82 18.54
C ARG A 153 9.56 -3.28 17.39
N PHE A 154 10.02 -4.24 16.59
CA PHE A 154 9.32 -4.69 15.39
C PHE A 154 8.99 -6.18 15.43
N THR A 155 7.94 -6.57 14.71
CA THR A 155 7.52 -7.97 14.61
C THR A 155 6.89 -8.26 13.25
N THR A 156 7.04 -9.49 12.78
CA THR A 156 6.33 -10.04 11.62
C THR A 156 5.20 -11.00 12.03
N ALA A 157 4.88 -11.07 13.33
CA ALA A 157 3.85 -11.95 13.85
C ALA A 157 2.45 -11.53 13.39
N ALA A 158 1.82 -12.35 12.54
CA ALA A 158 0.50 -12.07 11.98
C ALA A 158 -0.61 -12.01 13.05
N ARG A 159 -0.50 -12.75 14.16
CA ARG A 159 -1.51 -12.77 15.24
C ARG A 159 -1.29 -11.62 16.20
N LYS A 160 -2.32 -10.78 16.42
CA LYS A 160 -2.25 -9.60 17.30
C LYS A 160 -1.71 -9.91 18.70
N LYS A 161 -2.13 -11.03 19.30
CA LYS A 161 -1.68 -11.47 20.64
C LYS A 161 -0.17 -11.76 20.75
N ASP A 162 0.48 -12.08 19.63
CA ASP A 162 1.91 -12.46 19.62
C ASP A 162 2.81 -11.22 19.34
N ARG A 163 2.20 -10.04 19.15
CA ARG A 163 2.91 -8.80 18.82
C ARG A 163 3.42 -8.07 20.07
N GLY A 164 2.67 -8.10 21.17
CA GLY A 164 2.89 -7.20 22.30
C GLY A 164 2.73 -5.75 21.85
N ASP A 165 3.60 -4.86 22.35
CA ASP A 165 3.61 -3.42 21.98
C ASP A 165 4.44 -3.12 20.71
N ARG A 166 4.96 -4.16 20.05
CA ARG A 166 5.81 -4.02 18.87
C ARG A 166 5.01 -3.63 17.63
N LEU A 167 5.61 -2.81 16.78
CA LEU A 167 5.04 -2.46 15.49
C LEU A 167 5.07 -3.67 14.54
N TYR A 168 3.92 -3.93 13.91
CA TYR A 168 3.76 -5.03 12.97
C TYR A 168 4.17 -4.59 11.56
N LEU A 169 5.21 -5.23 11.03
CA LEU A 169 5.66 -5.05 9.65
C LEU A 169 4.80 -5.92 8.74
N ASP A 170 3.63 -5.41 8.33
CA ASP A 170 2.65 -6.18 7.57
C ASP A 170 3.03 -6.26 6.08
N VAL A 171 3.14 -7.48 5.57
CA VAL A 171 3.42 -7.76 4.16
C VAL A 171 2.28 -8.50 3.47
N GLN A 172 1.14 -8.70 4.15
CA GLN A 172 0.02 -9.49 3.64
C GLN A 172 -0.67 -8.85 2.43
N ARG A 173 -0.46 -7.56 2.20
CA ARG A 173 -0.90 -6.85 0.99
C ARG A 173 -0.31 -7.44 -0.29
N ASN A 174 0.81 -8.16 -0.20
CA ASN A 174 1.54 -8.74 -1.33
C ASN A 174 1.00 -10.12 -1.79
N GLY A 175 -0.22 -10.49 -1.41
CA GLY A 175 -0.89 -11.69 -1.92
C GLY A 175 -1.70 -11.44 -3.20
N TYR A 176 -1.96 -12.49 -3.98
CA TYR A 176 -2.86 -12.41 -5.13
C TYR A 176 -4.25 -11.92 -4.70
N ALA A 177 -4.86 -11.05 -5.51
CA ALA A 177 -6.15 -10.41 -5.26
C ALA A 177 -6.25 -9.57 -3.96
N GLN A 178 -5.15 -9.37 -3.24
CA GLN A 178 -5.07 -8.38 -2.17
C GLN A 178 -4.95 -6.97 -2.76
N THR A 179 -5.37 -5.99 -1.97
CA THR A 179 -5.38 -4.59 -2.39
C THR A 179 -4.77 -3.70 -1.32
N ALA A 180 -4.07 -2.66 -1.76
CA ALA A 180 -3.64 -1.56 -0.91
C ALA A 180 -4.46 -0.30 -1.25
N VAL A 181 -4.58 0.61 -0.29
CA VAL A 181 -5.17 1.93 -0.53
C VAL A 181 -4.43 2.61 -1.69
N ALA A 182 -5.18 3.21 -2.61
CA ALA A 182 -4.59 3.95 -3.72
C ALA A 182 -3.98 5.27 -3.22
N PRO A 183 -2.82 5.71 -3.73
CA PRO A 183 -2.32 7.05 -3.49
C PRO A 183 -3.40 8.09 -3.84
N TRP A 184 -3.48 9.13 -3.02
CA TRP A 184 -4.41 10.26 -3.13
C TRP A 184 -5.90 9.96 -2.90
N THR A 185 -6.26 8.73 -2.54
CA THR A 185 -7.66 8.46 -2.17
C THR A 185 -7.98 9.08 -0.81
N VAL A 186 -9.21 9.58 -0.69
CA VAL A 186 -9.80 9.98 0.59
C VAL A 186 -10.07 8.72 1.43
N ARG A 187 -10.04 8.87 2.75
CA ARG A 187 -10.47 7.85 3.70
C ARG A 187 -11.79 8.26 4.33
N ALA A 188 -12.69 7.30 4.49
CA ALA A 188 -13.96 7.48 5.20
C ALA A 188 -13.75 7.65 6.72
N ALA A 189 -13.22 8.80 7.13
CA ALA A 189 -12.95 9.17 8.52
C ALA A 189 -13.18 10.68 8.73
N PRO A 190 -13.45 11.12 9.98
CA PRO A 190 -13.58 12.54 10.29
C PRO A 190 -12.37 13.35 9.81
N GLY A 191 -12.63 14.52 9.22
CA GLY A 191 -11.61 15.39 8.61
C GLY A 191 -11.20 14.98 7.19
N ALA A 192 -11.80 13.94 6.60
CA ALA A 192 -11.51 13.46 5.25
C ALA A 192 -10.00 13.31 4.96
N PRO A 193 -9.25 12.54 5.77
CA PRO A 193 -7.83 12.34 5.57
C PRO A 193 -7.56 11.63 4.25
N VAL A 194 -6.40 11.90 3.67
CA VAL A 194 -5.97 11.40 2.36
C VAL A 194 -4.78 10.47 2.54
N ALA A 195 -4.78 9.37 1.79
CA ALA A 195 -3.63 8.48 1.69
C ALA A 195 -2.56 9.14 0.78
N ALA A 196 -1.70 9.98 1.36
CA ALA A 196 -0.88 10.91 0.60
C ALA A 196 0.60 10.45 0.51
N PRO A 197 1.15 10.30 -0.71
CA PRO A 197 2.59 10.30 -0.95
C PRO A 197 3.33 11.45 -0.28
N PHE A 198 4.55 11.19 0.19
CA PHE A 198 5.44 12.21 0.74
C PHE A 198 6.92 11.81 0.54
N ALA A 199 7.83 12.79 0.60
CA ALA A 199 9.26 12.60 0.41
C ALA A 199 9.93 12.08 1.70
N TRP A 200 11.02 11.31 1.59
CA TRP A 200 11.66 10.68 2.74
C TRP A 200 12.08 11.69 3.82
N GLU A 201 12.51 12.89 3.42
CA GLU A 201 12.92 13.99 4.30
C GLU A 201 11.77 14.48 5.18
N GLN A 202 10.52 14.32 4.75
CA GLN A 202 9.35 14.70 5.55
C GLN A 202 9.15 13.77 6.77
N LEU A 203 9.85 12.63 6.87
CA LEU A 203 9.89 11.81 8.10
C LEU A 203 10.60 12.52 9.27
N ASP A 204 11.38 13.56 9.00
CA ASP A 204 12.08 14.33 10.03
C ASP A 204 11.14 15.33 10.75
N ASP A 205 9.93 15.56 10.21
CA ASP A 205 8.92 16.40 10.85
C ASP A 205 8.27 15.68 12.05
N PRO A 206 8.44 16.17 13.29
CA PRO A 206 7.81 15.60 14.47
C PRO A 206 6.27 15.64 14.40
N ALA A 207 5.68 16.51 13.58
CA ALA A 207 4.23 16.63 13.37
C ALA A 207 3.69 15.68 12.28
N LEU A 208 4.53 14.92 11.57
CA LEU A 208 4.04 13.94 10.61
C LEU A 208 3.29 12.81 11.34
N HIS A 209 2.04 12.58 10.94
CA HIS A 209 1.21 11.46 11.39
C HIS A 209 0.43 10.82 10.22
N ALA A 210 -0.18 9.66 10.45
CA ALA A 210 -0.89 8.90 9.40
C ALA A 210 -2.06 9.63 8.70
N ARG A 211 -2.52 10.75 9.25
CA ARG A 211 -3.63 11.57 8.74
C ARG A 211 -3.20 13.01 8.47
N ARG A 212 -1.91 13.23 8.24
CA ARG A 212 -1.32 14.57 8.09
C ARG A 212 -2.01 15.40 7.01
N TRP A 213 -2.37 14.76 5.90
CA TRP A 213 -3.03 15.42 4.78
C TRP A 213 -4.51 15.05 4.71
N THR A 214 -5.31 16.01 4.29
CA THR A 214 -6.76 15.91 4.10
C THR A 214 -7.12 16.44 2.71
N VAL A 215 -8.40 16.40 2.35
CA VAL A 215 -8.88 17.02 1.10
C VAL A 215 -8.57 18.53 1.01
N ALA A 216 -8.31 19.20 2.14
CA ALA A 216 -8.02 20.63 2.18
C ALA A 216 -6.60 20.97 1.69
N ASP A 217 -5.62 20.09 1.90
CA ASP A 217 -4.20 20.35 1.61
C ASP A 217 -3.53 19.28 0.71
N ALA A 218 -4.22 18.19 0.38
CA ALA A 218 -3.67 17.12 -0.46
C ALA A 218 -3.29 17.58 -1.87
N VAL A 219 -3.98 18.56 -2.44
CA VAL A 219 -3.63 19.11 -3.77
C VAL A 219 -2.29 19.84 -3.74
N GLU A 220 -2.03 20.62 -2.69
CA GLU A 220 -0.73 21.28 -2.52
C GLU A 220 0.40 20.26 -2.33
N GLN A 221 0.15 19.22 -1.53
CA GLN A 221 1.11 18.11 -1.38
C GLN A 221 1.32 17.35 -2.69
N ALA A 222 0.30 17.22 -3.55
CA ALA A 222 0.46 16.56 -4.85
C ALA A 222 1.33 17.38 -5.82
N ARG A 223 1.29 18.72 -5.72
CA ARG A 223 2.11 19.61 -6.55
C ARG A 223 3.60 19.56 -6.25
N THR A 224 4.00 19.03 -5.10
CA THR A 224 5.43 18.83 -4.77
C THR A 224 6.02 17.56 -5.41
N ASP A 225 5.20 16.78 -6.12
CA ASP A 225 5.54 15.47 -6.73
C ASP A 225 6.41 14.57 -5.83
N PRO A 226 5.90 14.12 -4.67
CA PRO A 226 6.74 13.43 -3.68
C PRO A 226 7.28 12.08 -4.14
N TRP A 227 6.73 11.51 -5.21
CA TRP A 227 7.13 10.24 -5.81
C TRP A 227 7.79 10.45 -7.18
N GLU A 228 8.33 11.64 -7.45
CA GLU A 228 9.01 11.96 -8.69
C GLU A 228 10.04 10.88 -9.04
N GLY A 229 9.94 10.34 -10.26
CA GLY A 229 10.88 9.33 -10.76
C GLY A 229 10.79 7.94 -10.09
N LEU A 230 9.92 7.71 -9.10
CA LEU A 230 9.74 6.39 -8.49
C LEU A 230 9.25 5.38 -9.54
N LEU A 231 8.15 5.73 -10.23
CA LEU A 231 7.48 4.84 -11.18
C LEU A 231 8.29 4.57 -12.46
N SER A 232 9.31 5.39 -12.76
CA SER A 232 10.20 5.20 -13.91
C SER A 232 11.38 4.26 -13.62
N ARG A 233 11.54 3.78 -12.38
CA ARG A 233 12.68 2.97 -11.94
C ARG A 233 12.31 1.56 -11.43
N PRO A 234 11.41 0.80 -12.08
CA PRO A 234 11.09 -0.56 -11.62
C PRO A 234 12.34 -1.45 -11.65
N ARG A 235 12.57 -2.21 -10.57
CA ARG A 235 13.72 -3.11 -10.45
C ARG A 235 13.30 -4.58 -10.47
N ALA A 236 14.18 -5.42 -11.00
CA ALA A 236 14.01 -6.86 -10.89
C ALA A 236 14.37 -7.34 -9.48
N LEU A 237 13.66 -8.34 -8.98
CA LEU A 237 13.84 -8.86 -7.62
C LEU A 237 15.09 -9.73 -7.44
N GLY A 238 15.56 -10.41 -8.50
CA GLY A 238 16.71 -11.32 -8.42
C GLY A 238 17.99 -10.71 -7.83
N PRO A 239 18.47 -9.55 -8.32
CA PRO A 239 19.62 -8.86 -7.73
C PRO A 239 19.42 -8.43 -6.27
N ALA A 240 18.19 -8.06 -5.88
CA ALA A 240 17.87 -7.66 -4.51
C ALA A 240 17.86 -8.88 -3.57
N ARG A 241 17.33 -10.03 -4.01
CA ARG A 241 17.39 -11.31 -3.27
C ARG A 241 18.82 -11.70 -2.91
N ARG A 242 19.75 -11.61 -3.88
CA ARG A 242 21.17 -11.92 -3.64
C ARG A 242 21.81 -11.00 -2.61
N ARG A 243 21.50 -9.70 -2.66
CA ARG A 243 21.99 -8.73 -1.67
C ARG A 243 21.44 -9.01 -0.27
N LEU A 244 20.15 -9.31 -0.18
CA LEU A 244 19.51 -9.63 1.10
C LEU A 244 20.13 -10.89 1.73
N ALA A 245 20.31 -11.94 0.94
CA ALA A 245 20.94 -13.18 1.39
C ALA A 245 22.36 -12.94 1.95
N ALA A 246 23.15 -12.11 1.26
CA ALA A 246 24.49 -11.73 1.71
C ALA A 246 24.49 -10.93 3.04
N LEU A 247 23.51 -10.05 3.24
CA LEU A 247 23.35 -9.29 4.49
C LEU A 247 22.91 -10.18 5.66
N SER A 248 22.03 -11.16 5.41
CA SER A 248 21.50 -12.06 6.44
C SER A 248 22.38 -13.27 6.73
N GLY A 249 23.50 -13.45 6.03
CA GLY A 249 24.36 -14.63 6.14
C GLY A 249 23.69 -15.94 5.71
N ARG A 250 22.63 -15.89 4.89
CA ARG A 250 21.88 -17.07 4.40
C ARG A 250 22.30 -17.38 2.95
N PRO A 251 22.49 -18.65 2.56
CA PRO A 251 22.72 -18.99 1.15
C PRO A 251 21.48 -18.67 0.30
N VAL A 252 21.71 -18.23 -0.95
CA VAL A 252 20.69 -17.88 -1.96
C VAL A 252 20.05 -19.13 -2.54
#